data_AF-A0A7M4AM88-F1
#
_entry.id   AF-A0A7M4AM88-F1
#
_cell.length_a   1.000
_cell.length_b   1.000
_cell.length_c   1.000
_cell.angle_alpha   90.00
_cell.angle_beta   90.00
_cell.angle_gamma   90.00
#
_symmetry.space_group_name_H-M   'P 1'
#
loop_
_entity.id
_entity.type
_entity.pdbx_description
1 polymer ?
#
loop_
_entity_poly.entity_id
_entity_poly.type
_entity_poly.pdbx_seq_one_letter_code
_entity_poly.pdbx_strand_id
1 'polypeptide(L)'
;QEGHGRDPRPVGGGGETGSFSNEHDGAVSAPHTFVPFDEEDDDGLQTITDERLLRRTEGHIDLTSNHRTRHDLMETMNDMFDEVFHPRYHDLPGDWHAEPQRLHPARDTEQEGVLEWLLPIPGAVAEIPTDLDVAVNTFQDPNASSVQLEHELLADRLHALLHQSSTRVWDSQEATWVTVVDEGPPVRPQDVMILINSRKHLPDLVERLRARDIPVMADRQGLLLMQPVVQPLMALLALIARPTMRKAAVELARSPVVGMTEQQVHEALRTLGDGQQVLPHLIEHAPTDRVRRLLERLQRLIGWGAVYDVFDTVLDGSDLLAAYPDDAQRQFA
;
A
#
# COMPACT_ATOMS: atom_id res chain seq x y z
N GLN A 1 24.83 8.89 42.75
CA GLN A 1 25.38 7.64 43.32
C GLN A 1 26.35 7.09 42.29
N GLU A 2 27.53 6.60 42.69
CA GLU A 2 28.49 6.03 41.73
C GLU A 2 27.86 4.81 41.04
N GLY A 3 28.06 4.67 39.73
CA GLY A 3 27.46 3.58 38.94
C GLY A 3 25.95 3.69 38.66
N HIS A 4 25.30 4.82 38.98
CA HIS A 4 23.85 4.98 38.75
C HIS A 4 23.52 6.26 37.98
N GLY A 5 22.55 6.17 37.07
CA GLY A 5 21.93 7.28 36.36
C GLY A 5 20.68 7.78 37.07
N ARG A 6 20.27 9.01 36.80
CA ARG A 6 18.99 9.56 37.31
C ARG A 6 17.84 8.99 36.48
N ASP A 7 16.87 8.35 37.11
CA ASP A 7 15.62 7.96 36.45
C ASP A 7 14.79 9.22 36.17
N PRO A 8 14.46 9.51 34.89
CA PRO A 8 13.59 10.64 34.56
C PRO A 8 12.12 10.38 34.92
N ARG A 9 11.71 9.14 35.23
CA ARG A 9 10.34 8.81 35.61
C ARG A 9 10.03 9.33 37.02
N PRO A 10 8.89 10.02 37.22
CA PRO A 10 8.47 10.46 38.54
C PRO A 10 8.07 9.27 39.41
N VAL A 11 8.56 9.23 40.65
CA VAL A 11 8.23 8.17 41.61
C VAL A 11 6.75 8.29 42.00
N GLY A 12 5.98 7.21 41.79
CA GLY A 12 4.54 7.14 42.05
C GLY A 12 3.63 7.43 40.84
N GLY A 13 4.18 7.48 39.61
CA GLY A 13 3.43 7.77 38.38
C GLY A 13 3.23 6.61 37.41
N GLY A 14 3.61 5.38 37.75
CA GLY A 14 3.54 4.25 36.81
C GLY A 14 3.41 2.91 37.51
N GLY A 15 2.18 2.43 37.65
CA GLY A 15 1.89 0.99 37.69
C GLY A 15 1.81 0.43 36.27
N GLU A 16 1.67 -0.89 36.14
CA GLU A 16 1.63 -1.68 34.88
C GLU A 16 0.61 -1.17 33.83
N THR A 17 -0.34 -0.32 34.23
CA THR A 17 -1.17 0.47 33.33
C THR A 17 -0.64 1.91 33.28
N GLY A 18 0.33 2.17 32.39
CA GLY A 18 0.81 3.52 32.06
C GLY A 18 -0.22 4.39 31.33
N SER A 19 -1.45 4.44 31.85
CA SER A 19 -2.48 5.41 31.50
C SER A 19 -2.48 6.51 32.55
N PHE A 20 -2.62 7.76 32.10
CA PHE A 20 -2.84 8.97 32.91
C PHE A 20 -4.11 8.85 33.76
N SER A 21 -4.10 7.97 34.76
CA SER A 21 -5.16 7.78 35.73
C SER A 21 -4.79 8.53 37.01
N ASN A 22 -5.72 9.37 37.49
CA ASN A 22 -5.54 10.25 38.64
C ASN A 22 -5.66 9.52 40.00
N GLU A 23 -5.50 8.20 40.03
CA GLU A 23 -5.55 7.43 41.27
C GLU A 23 -4.14 7.27 41.83
N HIS A 24 -3.74 8.25 42.64
CA HIS A 24 -2.52 8.19 43.42
C HIS A 24 -2.81 7.57 44.78
N ASP A 25 -2.33 6.36 45.03
CA ASP A 25 -2.06 5.92 46.40
C ASP A 25 -0.98 6.85 46.97
N GLY A 26 -1.26 7.45 48.14
CA GLY A 26 -0.57 8.61 48.71
C GLY A 26 0.89 8.42 49.15
N ALA A 27 1.71 7.74 48.35
CA ALA A 27 3.16 7.71 48.51
C ALA A 27 3.75 9.07 48.12
N VAL A 28 4.68 9.55 48.94
CA VAL A 28 5.39 10.83 48.72
C VAL A 28 6.21 10.73 47.44
N SER A 29 5.89 11.56 46.45
CA SER A 29 6.69 11.69 45.23
C SER A 29 8.12 12.09 45.59
N ALA A 30 9.07 11.19 45.38
CA ALA A 30 10.49 11.52 45.41
C ALA A 30 10.86 12.26 44.10
N PRO A 31 11.75 13.26 44.16
CA PRO A 31 12.07 14.13 43.01
C PRO A 31 12.80 13.41 41.86
N HIS A 32 13.27 12.17 42.09
CA HIS A 32 13.84 11.22 41.13
C HIS A 32 14.31 9.96 41.87
N THR A 33 14.37 8.83 41.16
CA THR A 33 15.09 7.61 41.58
C THR A 33 16.44 7.53 40.86
N PHE A 34 17.31 6.65 41.30
CA PHE A 34 18.55 6.30 40.60
C PHE A 34 18.45 4.87 40.09
N VAL A 35 18.78 4.65 38.82
CA VAL A 35 18.83 3.32 38.20
C VAL A 35 20.30 2.96 37.95
N PRO A 36 20.77 1.78 38.38
CA PRO A 36 22.10 1.26 38.06
C PRO A 36 22.34 1.23 36.54
N PHE A 37 23.54 1.57 36.10
CA PHE A 37 23.87 1.54 34.66
C PHE A 37 23.96 0.12 34.09
N ASP A 38 24.19 -0.87 34.96
CA ASP A 38 24.41 -2.27 34.66
C ASP A 38 23.12 -3.11 34.65
N GLU A 39 21.99 -2.52 35.06
CA GLU A 39 20.67 -3.16 35.09
C GLU A 39 20.03 -3.21 33.68
N GLU A 40 19.41 -4.34 33.34
CA GLU A 40 18.63 -4.53 32.11
C GLU A 40 17.13 -4.32 32.36
N ASP A 41 16.36 -4.20 31.27
CA ASP A 41 14.92 -3.94 31.35
C ASP A 41 14.09 -5.09 31.96
N ASP A 42 14.62 -6.33 31.96
CA ASP A 42 13.88 -7.54 32.34
C ASP A 42 14.61 -8.38 33.40
N ASP A 43 13.85 -8.84 34.39
CA ASP A 43 14.34 -9.58 35.56
C ASP A 43 14.76 -11.01 35.16
N GLY A 44 15.99 -11.15 34.67
CA GLY A 44 16.55 -12.43 34.23
C GLY A 44 17.62 -12.32 33.15
N LEU A 45 17.79 -11.14 32.56
CA LEU A 45 18.87 -10.87 31.62
C LEU A 45 20.23 -10.75 32.33
N GLN A 46 21.29 -11.05 31.59
CA GLN A 46 22.65 -10.87 32.12
C GLN A 46 22.92 -9.38 32.32
N THR A 47 23.55 -9.06 33.45
CA THR A 47 24.03 -7.72 33.77
C THR A 47 24.91 -7.18 32.65
N ILE A 48 24.78 -5.89 32.33
CA ILE A 48 25.53 -5.26 31.24
C ILE A 48 26.99 -5.09 31.64
N THR A 49 27.89 -5.52 30.76
CA THR A 49 29.33 -5.44 30.97
C THR A 49 30.05 -4.61 29.90
N ASP A 50 31.33 -4.36 30.16
CA ASP A 50 32.32 -3.89 29.19
C ASP A 50 31.95 -2.57 28.50
N GLU A 51 32.04 -2.55 27.17
CA GLU A 51 31.88 -1.36 26.35
C GLU A 51 30.47 -0.76 26.46
N ARG A 52 29.44 -1.61 26.57
CA ARG A 52 28.05 -1.16 26.70
C ARG A 52 27.80 -0.49 28.05
N LEU A 53 28.42 -1.00 29.13
CA LEU A 53 28.37 -0.34 30.44
C LEU A 53 29.05 1.03 30.39
N LEU A 54 30.24 1.11 29.77
CA LEU A 54 30.95 2.38 29.59
C LEU A 54 30.09 3.40 28.83
N ARG A 55 29.51 3.00 27.69
CA ARG A 55 28.60 3.85 26.90
C ARG A 55 27.42 4.32 27.73
N ARG A 56 26.79 3.45 28.53
CA ARG A 56 25.70 3.84 29.44
C ARG A 56 26.14 4.85 30.50
N THR A 57 27.35 4.72 31.05
CA THR A 57 27.89 5.72 31.99
C THR A 57 28.13 7.09 31.34
N GLU A 58 28.40 7.11 30.03
CA GLU A 58 28.54 8.34 29.22
C GLU A 58 27.18 8.92 28.77
N GLY A 59 26.07 8.26 29.11
CA GLY A 59 24.70 8.70 28.83
C GLY A 59 24.09 8.11 27.57
N HIS A 60 24.70 7.08 26.97
CA HIS A 60 24.06 6.33 25.87
C HIS A 60 22.91 5.48 26.40
N ILE A 61 21.79 5.48 25.67
CA ILE A 61 20.59 4.71 26.01
C ILE A 61 20.27 3.82 24.82
N ASP A 62 20.36 2.50 25.04
CA ASP A 62 20.03 1.50 24.03
C ASP A 62 18.63 0.94 24.33
N LEU A 63 17.77 0.94 23.31
CA LEU A 63 16.47 0.28 23.36
C LEU A 63 16.63 -1.12 22.74
N THR A 64 16.69 -2.15 23.58
CA THR A 64 16.94 -3.53 23.16
C THR A 64 15.70 -4.41 23.19
N SER A 65 14.66 -4.01 23.93
CA SER A 65 13.41 -4.77 24.08
C SER A 65 12.42 -4.53 22.94
N ASN A 66 11.96 -5.59 22.26
CA ASN A 66 10.98 -5.54 21.19
C ASN A 66 9.63 -6.14 21.61
N HIS A 67 8.63 -5.27 21.79
CA HIS A 67 7.26 -5.68 22.15
C HIS A 67 6.33 -5.82 20.93
N ARG A 68 6.84 -5.67 19.70
CA ARG A 68 6.03 -5.56 18.47
C ARG A 68 6.00 -6.84 17.66
N THR A 69 7.07 -7.62 17.65
CA THR A 69 7.18 -8.85 16.86
C THR A 69 7.04 -10.07 17.77
N ARG A 70 6.55 -11.18 17.22
CA ARG A 70 6.50 -12.47 17.94
C ARG A 70 7.91 -13.01 18.18
N HIS A 71 8.04 -13.86 19.20
CA HIS A 71 9.35 -14.26 19.74
C HIS A 71 10.21 -14.97 18.70
N ASP A 72 9.72 -16.07 18.11
CA ASP A 72 10.53 -16.88 17.18
C ASP A 72 10.90 -16.12 15.91
N LEU A 73 10.01 -15.25 15.44
CA LEU A 73 10.27 -14.39 14.29
C LEU A 73 11.33 -13.34 14.61
N MET A 74 11.34 -12.78 15.83
CA MET A 74 12.39 -11.84 16.25
C MET A 74 13.75 -12.54 16.29
N GLU A 75 13.82 -13.75 16.85
CA GLU A 75 15.09 -14.50 16.88
C GLU A 75 15.56 -14.88 15.47
N THR A 76 14.65 -15.34 14.61
CA THR A 76 14.96 -15.60 13.19
C THR A 76 15.50 -14.36 12.49
N MET A 77 14.92 -13.18 12.76
CA MET A 77 15.39 -11.91 12.23
C MET A 77 16.76 -11.52 12.79
N ASN A 78 17.01 -11.71 14.09
CA ASN A 78 18.31 -11.48 14.72
C ASN A 78 19.40 -12.31 14.01
N ASP A 79 19.17 -13.62 13.84
CA ASP A 79 20.11 -14.52 13.16
C ASP A 79 20.38 -14.08 11.71
N MET A 80 19.33 -13.67 10.99
CA MET A 80 19.44 -13.17 9.62
C MET A 80 20.28 -11.89 9.54
N PHE A 81 20.06 -10.94 10.45
CA PHE A 81 20.80 -9.67 10.43
C PHE A 81 22.24 -9.81 10.92
N ASP A 82 22.53 -10.73 11.84
CA ASP A 82 23.89 -11.08 12.23
C ASP A 82 24.71 -11.56 11.02
N GLU A 83 24.09 -12.35 10.14
CA GLU A 83 24.72 -12.80 8.89
C GLU A 83 24.84 -11.64 7.88
N VAL A 84 23.75 -10.90 7.63
CA VAL A 84 23.74 -9.83 6.61
C VAL A 84 24.72 -8.70 6.93
N PHE A 85 24.82 -8.28 8.20
CA PHE A 85 25.74 -7.22 8.64
C PHE A 85 27.10 -7.77 9.10
N HIS A 86 27.42 -9.02 8.79
CA HIS A 86 28.69 -9.59 9.19
C HIS A 86 29.86 -8.86 8.52
N PRO A 87 30.94 -8.53 9.25
CA PRO A 87 32.12 -7.84 8.70
C PRO A 87 32.83 -8.52 7.53
N ARG A 88 32.43 -9.75 7.18
CA ARG A 88 32.98 -10.50 6.04
C ARG A 88 32.52 -9.93 4.70
N TYR A 89 31.41 -9.20 4.71
CA TYR A 89 30.83 -8.54 3.55
C TYR A 89 31.27 -7.07 3.43
N HIS A 90 32.16 -6.60 4.31
CA HIS A 90 32.68 -5.24 4.25
C HIS A 90 33.76 -5.13 3.16
N ASP A 91 33.42 -4.48 2.06
CA ASP A 91 34.36 -4.24 0.95
C ASP A 91 35.51 -3.29 1.33
N LEU A 92 35.28 -2.41 2.30
CA LEU A 92 36.25 -1.41 2.77
C LEU A 92 36.35 -1.43 4.30
N PRO A 93 37.53 -1.21 4.89
CA PRO A 93 37.66 -1.04 6.33
C PRO A 93 37.06 0.31 6.75
N GLY A 94 36.30 0.35 7.84
CA GLY A 94 35.71 1.58 8.37
C GLY A 94 34.59 1.33 9.37
N ASP A 95 34.18 2.39 10.07
CA ASP A 95 33.11 2.44 11.09
C ASP A 95 31.77 2.95 10.54
N TRP A 96 31.66 3.11 9.21
CA TRP A 96 30.44 3.53 8.51
C TRP A 96 29.54 2.38 8.09
N HIS A 97 29.95 1.13 8.35
CA HIS A 97 29.10 -0.03 8.11
C HIS A 97 28.06 -0.14 9.21
N ALA A 98 26.87 -0.59 8.84
CA ALA A 98 25.84 -0.89 9.83
C ALA A 98 26.26 -2.12 10.65
N GLU A 99 26.12 -2.03 11.97
CA GLU A 99 26.33 -3.16 12.88
C GLU A 99 24.98 -3.79 13.23
N PRO A 100 24.90 -5.12 13.38
CA PRO A 100 23.68 -5.76 13.85
C PRO A 100 23.43 -5.40 15.31
N GLN A 101 22.20 -5.01 15.64
CA GLN A 101 21.74 -4.89 17.00
C GLN A 101 20.70 -5.98 17.25
N ARG A 102 21.05 -6.98 18.05
CA ARG A 102 20.07 -7.97 18.50
C ARG A 102 19.02 -7.33 19.39
N LEU A 103 17.77 -7.68 19.16
CA LEU A 103 16.64 -7.25 19.97
C LEU A 103 16.08 -8.42 20.76
N HIS A 104 15.71 -8.17 22.02
CA HIS A 104 15.08 -9.14 22.89
C HIS A 104 13.58 -9.20 22.61
N PRO A 105 13.00 -10.38 22.35
CA PRO A 105 11.56 -10.50 22.22
C PRO A 105 10.90 -10.32 23.58
N ALA A 106 10.04 -9.30 23.69
CA ALA A 106 9.34 -8.94 24.93
C ALA A 106 7.83 -8.76 24.70
N ARG A 107 7.31 -9.27 23.58
CA ARG A 107 5.89 -9.21 23.26
C ARG A 107 5.12 -10.19 24.15
N ASP A 108 4.07 -9.73 24.82
CA ASP A 108 3.20 -10.58 25.64
C ASP A 108 2.29 -11.46 24.77
N THR A 109 2.82 -12.58 24.29
CA THR A 109 2.09 -13.59 23.50
C THR A 109 2.84 -14.91 23.46
N GLU A 110 2.10 -16.02 23.58
CA GLU A 110 2.63 -17.38 23.38
C GLU A 110 2.51 -17.84 21.91
N GLN A 111 1.99 -16.99 21.01
CA GLN A 111 1.82 -17.36 19.61
C GLN A 111 3.14 -17.27 18.84
N GLU A 112 3.47 -18.32 18.09
CA GLU A 112 4.69 -18.38 17.29
C GLU A 112 4.61 -17.47 16.06
N GLY A 113 5.75 -16.90 15.68
CA GLY A 113 5.90 -16.13 14.46
C GLY A 113 6.40 -17.00 13.31
N VAL A 114 5.89 -16.77 12.10
CA VAL A 114 6.29 -17.56 10.92
C VAL A 114 6.93 -16.65 9.90
N LEU A 115 8.09 -17.07 9.37
CA LEU A 115 8.73 -16.48 8.20
C LEU A 115 8.54 -17.44 7.01
N GLU A 116 7.88 -16.96 5.97
CA GLU A 116 7.70 -17.72 4.73
C GLU A 116 8.56 -17.11 3.61
N TRP A 117 9.32 -17.97 2.93
CA TRP A 117 10.04 -17.59 1.71
C TRP A 117 9.34 -18.17 0.48
N LEU A 118 8.70 -17.32 -0.31
CA LEU A 118 8.03 -17.72 -1.54
C LEU A 118 8.99 -17.64 -2.72
N LEU A 119 9.20 -18.78 -3.40
CA LEU A 119 10.01 -18.84 -4.62
C LEU A 119 9.11 -19.21 -5.81
N PRO A 120 8.84 -18.28 -6.74
CA PRO A 120 8.07 -18.59 -7.94
C PRO A 120 8.90 -19.47 -8.87
N ILE A 121 8.41 -20.70 -9.12
CA ILE A 121 9.01 -21.64 -10.05
C ILE A 121 8.08 -21.80 -11.26
N PRO A 122 8.55 -21.60 -12.50
CA PRO A 122 7.74 -21.83 -13.69
C PRO A 122 7.35 -23.32 -13.76
N GLY A 123 6.08 -23.57 -14.09
CA GLY A 123 5.55 -24.89 -14.28
C GLY A 123 5.91 -25.49 -15.64
N ALA A 124 5.31 -26.64 -15.95
CA ALA A 124 5.41 -27.23 -17.28
C ALA A 124 4.71 -26.30 -18.30
N VAL A 125 5.49 -25.82 -19.27
CA VAL A 125 5.00 -24.91 -20.32
C VAL A 125 3.85 -25.59 -21.08
N ALA A 126 2.76 -24.85 -21.24
CA ALA A 126 1.59 -25.26 -22.02
C ALA A 126 1.35 -24.31 -23.19
N GLU A 127 0.54 -24.73 -24.16
CA GLU A 127 0.06 -23.83 -25.21
C GLU A 127 -0.89 -22.79 -24.60
N ILE A 128 -0.73 -21.53 -25.01
CA ILE A 128 -1.59 -20.43 -24.57
C ILE A 128 -2.98 -20.64 -25.19
N PRO A 129 -4.06 -20.66 -24.39
CA PRO A 129 -5.42 -20.75 -24.91
C PRO A 129 -5.69 -19.64 -25.95
N THR A 130 -6.26 -20.01 -27.09
CA THR A 130 -6.71 -19.05 -28.11
C THR A 130 -8.13 -18.54 -27.84
N ASP A 131 -8.86 -19.22 -26.97
CA ASP A 131 -10.18 -18.82 -26.49
C ASP A 131 -10.05 -17.70 -25.46
N LEU A 132 -10.70 -16.56 -25.72
CA LEU A 132 -10.65 -15.38 -24.87
C LEU A 132 -11.41 -15.56 -23.54
N ASP A 133 -12.29 -16.57 -23.45
CA ASP A 133 -13.04 -16.89 -22.23
C ASP A 133 -12.23 -17.76 -21.24
N VAL A 134 -11.06 -18.26 -21.65
CA VAL A 134 -10.19 -19.10 -20.83
C VAL A 134 -9.03 -18.28 -20.27
N ALA A 135 -8.95 -18.18 -18.94
CA ALA A 135 -7.85 -17.50 -18.28
C ALA A 135 -6.50 -18.20 -18.55
N VAL A 136 -5.48 -17.41 -18.87
CA VAL A 136 -4.12 -17.90 -19.08
C VAL A 136 -3.49 -18.22 -17.72
N ASN A 137 -2.94 -19.43 -17.58
CA ASN A 137 -2.16 -19.79 -16.40
C ASN A 137 -0.76 -19.18 -16.48
N THR A 138 -0.48 -18.17 -15.65
CA THR A 138 0.80 -17.47 -15.61
C THR A 138 1.99 -18.42 -15.39
N PHE A 139 1.85 -19.48 -14.60
CA PHE A 139 2.93 -20.45 -14.35
C PHE A 139 3.23 -21.36 -15.54
N GLN A 140 2.33 -21.46 -16.52
CA GLN A 140 2.48 -22.29 -17.71
C GLN A 140 2.78 -21.46 -18.97
N ASP A 141 2.72 -20.13 -18.88
CA ASP A 141 3.00 -19.23 -19.99
C ASP A 141 4.52 -19.11 -20.24
N PRO A 142 5.01 -19.48 -21.43
CA PRO A 142 6.43 -19.35 -21.77
C PRO A 142 6.94 -17.89 -21.79
N ASN A 143 6.04 -16.91 -21.88
CA ASN A 143 6.39 -15.49 -21.93
C ASN A 143 6.22 -14.78 -20.57
N ALA A 144 5.82 -15.49 -19.51
CA ALA A 144 5.66 -14.90 -18.19
C ALA A 144 7.02 -14.43 -17.65
N SER A 145 7.06 -13.16 -17.22
CA SER A 145 8.21 -12.60 -16.54
C SER A 145 8.30 -13.08 -15.08
N SER A 146 9.49 -13.03 -14.50
CA SER A 146 9.69 -13.39 -13.08
C SER A 146 8.80 -12.60 -12.14
N VAL A 147 8.57 -11.32 -12.43
CA VAL A 147 7.71 -10.43 -11.65
C VAL A 147 6.25 -10.88 -11.70
N GLN A 148 5.77 -11.32 -12.87
CA GLN A 148 4.40 -11.82 -13.00
C GLN A 148 4.21 -13.13 -12.23
N LEU A 149 5.21 -14.03 -12.27
CA LEU A 149 5.17 -15.26 -11.49
C LEU A 149 5.19 -14.97 -9.98
N GLU A 150 5.99 -14.01 -9.52
CA GLU A 150 6.05 -13.56 -8.13
C GLU A 150 4.70 -13.00 -7.67
N HIS A 151 4.12 -12.09 -8.45
CA HIS A 151 2.82 -11.50 -8.10
C HIS A 151 1.68 -12.53 -8.12
N GLU A 152 1.72 -13.49 -9.05
CA GLU A 152 0.74 -14.57 -9.10
C GLU A 152 0.84 -15.47 -7.85
N LEU A 153 2.06 -15.89 -7.48
CA LEU A 153 2.30 -16.69 -6.29
C LEU A 153 1.90 -15.95 -5.01
N LEU A 154 2.24 -14.66 -4.91
CA LEU A 154 1.87 -13.82 -3.77
C LEU A 154 0.35 -13.68 -3.66
N ALA A 155 -0.34 -13.44 -4.78
CA ALA A 155 -1.79 -13.30 -4.80
C ALA A 155 -2.49 -14.62 -4.42
N ASP A 156 -2.00 -15.76 -4.90
CA ASP A 156 -2.50 -17.09 -4.51
C ASP A 156 -2.27 -17.39 -3.03
N ARG A 157 -1.06 -17.10 -2.50
CA ARG A 157 -0.77 -17.32 -1.07
C ARG A 157 -1.64 -16.45 -0.18
N LEU A 158 -1.82 -15.17 -0.53
CA LEU A 158 -2.68 -14.26 0.21
C LEU A 158 -4.15 -14.69 0.14
N HIS A 159 -4.63 -15.12 -1.03
CA HIS A 159 -5.98 -15.65 -1.16
C HIS A 159 -6.18 -16.87 -0.26
N ALA A 160 -5.23 -17.80 -0.23
CA ALA A 160 -5.28 -18.96 0.65
C ALA A 160 -5.27 -18.57 2.13
N LEU A 161 -4.39 -17.64 2.53
CA LEU A 161 -4.27 -17.16 3.91
C LEU A 161 -5.57 -16.49 4.39
N LEU A 162 -6.17 -15.62 3.58
CA LEU A 162 -7.41 -14.90 3.91
C LEU A 162 -8.63 -15.84 4.01
N HIS A 163 -8.65 -16.93 3.26
CA HIS A 163 -9.74 -17.91 3.24
C HIS A 163 -9.48 -19.14 4.11
N GLN A 164 -8.34 -19.19 4.82
CA GLN A 164 -7.89 -20.37 5.59
C GLN A 164 -7.87 -21.65 4.75
N SER A 165 -7.56 -21.51 3.46
CA SER A 165 -7.42 -22.63 2.55
C SER A 165 -6.10 -23.33 2.81
N SER A 166 -6.12 -24.65 2.82
CA SER A 166 -4.91 -25.44 2.99
C SER A 166 -3.89 -25.16 1.89
N THR A 167 -2.64 -24.93 2.25
CA THR A 167 -1.53 -24.81 1.31
C THR A 167 -0.76 -26.12 1.27
N ARG A 168 -0.10 -26.41 0.13
CA ARG A 168 0.77 -27.57 0.00
C ARG A 168 2.19 -27.08 -0.16
N VAL A 169 3.09 -27.64 0.63
CA VAL A 169 4.52 -27.35 0.58
C VAL A 169 5.25 -28.63 0.20
N TRP A 170 6.28 -28.51 -0.63
CA TRP A 170 7.11 -29.64 -1.00
C TRP A 170 8.12 -29.91 0.13
N ASP A 171 8.00 -31.07 0.76
CA ASP A 171 8.99 -31.56 1.71
C ASP A 171 10.17 -32.14 0.92
N SER A 172 11.34 -31.53 1.07
CA SER A 172 12.55 -31.95 0.36
C SER A 172 13.21 -33.20 0.97
N GLN A 173 12.95 -33.50 2.24
CA GLN A 173 13.50 -34.68 2.93
C GLN A 173 12.71 -35.93 2.55
N GLU A 174 11.38 -35.84 2.61
CA GLU A 174 10.48 -36.95 2.29
C GLU A 174 10.11 -37.01 0.81
N ALA A 175 10.47 -36.00 0.01
CA ALA A 175 10.13 -35.85 -1.40
C ALA A 175 8.62 -36.01 -1.67
N THR A 176 7.80 -35.43 -0.79
CA THR A 176 6.34 -35.49 -0.88
C THR A 176 5.71 -34.13 -0.64
N TRP A 177 4.49 -33.94 -1.15
CA TRP A 177 3.69 -32.75 -0.86
C TRP A 177 3.01 -32.93 0.49
N VAL A 178 3.36 -32.06 1.43
CA VAL A 178 2.73 -32.01 2.76
C VAL A 178 1.73 -30.86 2.77
N THR A 179 0.57 -31.12 3.35
CA THR A 179 -0.46 -30.08 3.53
C THR A 179 -0.17 -29.35 4.82
N VAL A 180 0.04 -28.03 4.74
CA VAL A 180 0.23 -27.15 5.88
C VAL A 180 -1.10 -26.47 6.17
N VAL A 181 -1.47 -26.45 7.44
CA VAL A 181 -2.66 -25.77 7.94
C VAL A 181 -2.20 -24.53 8.68
N ASP A 182 -2.76 -23.37 8.35
CA ASP A 182 -2.49 -22.13 9.07
C ASP A 182 -3.19 -22.23 10.45
N GLU A 183 -2.42 -22.40 11.54
CA GLU A 183 -2.95 -22.57 12.91
C GLU A 183 -3.27 -21.23 13.62
N GLY A 184 -3.14 -20.10 12.91
CA GLY A 184 -3.35 -18.75 13.44
C GLY A 184 -4.81 -18.29 13.46
N PRO A 185 -5.09 -17.15 14.12
CA PRO A 185 -6.40 -16.50 14.01
C PRO A 185 -6.67 -16.06 12.57
N PRO A 186 -7.96 -15.92 12.17
CA PRO A 186 -8.33 -15.41 10.86
C PRO A 186 -7.65 -14.07 10.56
N VAL A 187 -6.94 -14.02 9.43
CA VAL A 187 -6.28 -12.80 8.94
C VAL A 187 -7.29 -11.99 8.13
N ARG A 188 -7.40 -10.69 8.40
CA ARG A 188 -8.21 -9.78 7.58
C ARG A 188 -7.30 -9.05 6.60
N PRO A 189 -7.80 -8.57 5.45
CA PRO A 189 -7.00 -7.80 4.49
C PRO A 189 -6.28 -6.59 5.11
N GLN A 190 -6.91 -5.92 6.08
CA GLN A 190 -6.33 -4.77 6.79
C GLN A 190 -5.15 -5.13 7.72
N ASP A 191 -4.95 -6.41 8.03
CA ASP A 191 -3.84 -6.88 8.85
C ASP A 191 -2.59 -7.17 7.99
N VAL A 192 -2.70 -7.05 6.65
CA VAL A 192 -1.62 -7.33 5.68
C VAL A 192 -1.05 -6.03 5.11
N MET A 193 0.27 -5.90 5.12
CA MET A 193 1.01 -4.83 4.43
C MET A 193 2.02 -5.42 3.47
N ILE A 194 1.93 -5.04 2.19
CA ILE A 194 2.86 -5.47 1.14
C ILE A 194 3.88 -4.36 0.91
N LEU A 195 5.16 -4.64 1.18
CA LEU A 195 6.26 -3.73 0.92
C LEU A 195 6.88 -4.07 -0.45
N ILE A 196 6.95 -3.09 -1.33
CA ILE A 196 7.55 -3.22 -2.66
C ILE A 196 8.73 -2.25 -2.80
N ASN A 197 9.80 -2.70 -3.44
CA ASN A 197 10.97 -1.85 -3.69
C ASN A 197 10.70 -0.79 -4.77
N SER A 198 9.85 -1.11 -5.77
CA SER A 198 9.54 -0.21 -6.88
C SER A 198 8.08 -0.31 -7.30
N ARG A 199 7.49 0.84 -7.66
CA ARG A 199 6.10 0.93 -8.11
C ARG A 199 5.89 0.54 -9.58
N LYS A 200 6.97 0.21 -10.31
CA LYS A 200 6.92 -0.07 -11.76
C LYS A 200 5.89 -1.14 -12.14
N HIS A 201 5.75 -2.18 -11.31
CA HIS A 201 4.87 -3.31 -11.57
C HIS A 201 3.67 -3.38 -10.59
N LEU A 202 3.45 -2.33 -9.79
CA LEU A 202 2.33 -2.25 -8.85
C LEU A 202 0.96 -2.44 -9.51
N PRO A 203 0.67 -1.89 -10.71
CA PRO A 203 -0.62 -2.13 -11.36
C PRO A 203 -0.92 -3.62 -11.62
N ASP A 204 0.07 -4.40 -12.05
CA ASP A 204 -0.08 -5.84 -12.29
C ASP A 204 -0.38 -6.60 -10.98
N LEU A 205 0.33 -6.27 -9.89
CA LEU A 205 0.05 -6.88 -8.58
C LEU A 205 -1.36 -6.55 -8.08
N VAL A 206 -1.78 -5.28 -8.18
CA VAL A 206 -3.12 -4.85 -7.76
C VAL A 206 -4.20 -5.58 -8.57
N GLU A 207 -4.02 -5.71 -9.87
CA GLU A 207 -4.97 -6.40 -10.75
C GLU A 207 -5.13 -7.87 -10.35
N ARG A 208 -4.03 -8.58 -10.10
CA ARG A 208 -4.05 -10.00 -9.66
C ARG A 208 -4.70 -10.21 -8.30
N LEU A 209 -4.51 -9.27 -7.37
CA LEU A 209 -5.16 -9.30 -6.06
C LEU A 209 -6.67 -9.04 -6.19
N ARG A 210 -7.07 -8.04 -6.99
CA ARG A 210 -8.48 -7.74 -7.27
C ARG A 210 -9.19 -8.88 -7.99
N ALA A 211 -8.51 -9.56 -8.92
CA ALA A 211 -9.05 -10.74 -9.62
C ALA A 211 -9.39 -11.91 -8.67
N ARG A 212 -8.86 -11.90 -7.44
CA ARG A 212 -9.12 -12.88 -6.37
C ARG A 212 -10.03 -12.30 -5.27
N ASP A 213 -10.72 -11.21 -5.56
CA ASP A 213 -11.59 -10.47 -4.63
C ASP A 213 -10.87 -9.97 -3.36
N ILE A 214 -9.56 -9.72 -3.44
CA ILE A 214 -8.79 -9.17 -2.32
C ILE A 214 -8.84 -7.63 -2.42
N PRO A 215 -9.36 -6.93 -1.39
CA PRO A 215 -9.37 -5.48 -1.39
C PRO A 215 -7.95 -4.95 -1.17
N VAL A 216 -7.52 -4.05 -2.06
CA VAL A 216 -6.16 -3.49 -2.04
C VAL A 216 -6.21 -1.98 -2.11
N MET A 217 -5.50 -1.34 -1.18
CA MET A 217 -5.21 0.08 -1.22
C MET A 217 -3.70 0.26 -1.43
N ALA A 218 -3.32 0.99 -2.48
CA ALA A 218 -1.94 1.32 -2.76
C ALA A 218 -1.76 2.84 -2.81
N ASP A 219 -0.67 3.34 -2.22
CA ASP A 219 -0.36 4.76 -2.24
C ASP A 219 -0.09 5.25 -3.68
N ARG A 220 -1.05 5.99 -4.24
CA ARG A 220 -1.05 6.62 -5.57
C ARG A 220 -0.76 5.65 -6.72
N GLN A 221 -1.81 5.15 -7.37
CA GLN A 221 -1.73 4.40 -8.63
C GLN A 221 -1.42 5.32 -9.82
N GLY A 222 -0.22 5.91 -9.86
CA GLY A 222 0.24 6.77 -10.94
C GLY A 222 -0.01 8.26 -10.74
N LEU A 223 0.19 9.06 -11.79
CA LEU A 223 0.01 10.52 -11.76
C LEU A 223 -1.48 10.87 -11.85
N LEU A 224 -1.98 11.74 -10.97
CA LEU A 224 -3.39 12.18 -10.94
C LEU A 224 -3.88 12.67 -12.32
N LEU A 225 -3.07 13.47 -13.00
CA LEU A 225 -3.41 14.04 -14.31
C LEU A 225 -3.39 13.03 -15.46
N MET A 226 -2.97 11.79 -15.23
CA MET A 226 -3.00 10.71 -16.24
C MET A 226 -4.16 9.76 -16.01
N GLN A 227 -4.94 9.95 -14.94
CA GLN A 227 -6.04 9.04 -14.62
C GLN A 227 -7.16 9.19 -15.66
N PRO A 228 -7.72 8.07 -16.16
CA PRO A 228 -8.82 8.09 -17.11
C PRO A 228 -10.02 8.88 -16.61
N VAL A 229 -10.34 8.81 -15.32
CA VAL A 229 -11.45 9.57 -14.70
C VAL A 229 -11.20 11.08 -14.70
N VAL A 230 -9.93 11.49 -14.67
CA VAL A 230 -9.51 12.90 -14.61
C VAL A 230 -9.43 13.53 -16.00
N GLN A 231 -9.17 12.77 -17.07
CA GLN A 231 -9.05 13.32 -18.44
C GLN A 231 -10.29 14.14 -18.87
N PRO A 232 -11.53 13.67 -18.68
CA PRO A 232 -12.73 14.42 -19.06
C PRO A 232 -12.90 15.70 -18.23
N LEU A 233 -12.53 15.67 -16.95
CA LEU A 233 -12.55 16.84 -16.07
C LEU A 233 -11.52 17.87 -16.52
N MET A 234 -10.31 17.44 -16.91
CA MET A 234 -9.28 18.30 -17.47
C MET A 234 -9.68 18.90 -18.82
N ALA A 235 -10.34 18.12 -19.68
CA ALA A 235 -10.90 18.62 -20.93
C ALA A 235 -11.96 19.70 -20.66
N LEU A 236 -12.85 19.48 -19.68
CA LEU A 236 -13.84 20.46 -19.28
C LEU A 236 -13.20 21.73 -18.71
N LEU A 237 -12.20 21.60 -17.83
CA LEU A 237 -11.43 22.73 -17.30
C LEU A 237 -10.77 23.54 -18.43
N ALA A 238 -10.20 22.84 -19.42
CA ALA A 238 -9.60 23.47 -20.58
C ALA A 238 -10.63 24.23 -21.43
N LEU A 239 -11.87 23.74 -21.54
CA LEU A 239 -12.97 24.44 -22.21
C LEU A 239 -13.48 25.65 -21.41
N ILE A 240 -13.47 25.59 -20.08
CA ILE A 240 -13.77 26.75 -19.22
C ILE A 240 -12.74 27.86 -19.48
N ALA A 241 -11.46 27.50 -19.50
CA ALA A 241 -10.37 28.46 -19.71
C ALA A 241 -10.30 28.96 -21.17
N ARG A 242 -10.55 28.08 -22.14
CA ARG A 242 -10.47 28.35 -23.59
C ARG A 242 -11.64 27.68 -24.32
N PRO A 243 -12.79 28.36 -24.45
CA PRO A 243 -14.02 27.80 -25.03
C PRO A 243 -13.92 27.34 -26.49
N THR A 244 -12.86 27.75 -27.21
CA THR A 244 -12.62 27.41 -28.62
C THR A 244 -11.64 26.25 -28.80
N MET A 245 -11.21 25.59 -27.72
CA MET A 245 -10.19 24.54 -27.79
C MET A 245 -10.76 23.22 -28.36
N ARG A 246 -10.47 22.97 -29.65
CA ARG A 246 -10.88 21.73 -30.35
C ARG A 246 -10.37 20.44 -29.71
N LYS A 247 -9.14 20.41 -29.21
CA LYS A 247 -8.60 19.19 -28.55
C LYS A 247 -9.46 18.77 -27.37
N ALA A 248 -9.79 19.72 -26.49
CA ALA A 248 -10.64 19.46 -25.33
C ALA A 248 -12.07 19.07 -25.74
N ALA A 249 -12.56 19.58 -26.87
CA ALA A 249 -13.83 19.13 -27.45
C ALA A 249 -13.83 17.65 -27.79
N VAL A 250 -12.79 17.17 -28.50
CA VAL A 250 -12.62 15.75 -28.86
C VAL A 250 -12.61 14.88 -27.61
N GLU A 251 -11.81 15.28 -26.62
CA GLU A 251 -11.57 14.53 -25.39
C GLU A 251 -12.85 14.43 -24.56
N LEU A 252 -13.57 15.54 -24.36
CA LEU A 252 -14.85 15.54 -23.68
C LEU A 252 -15.93 14.75 -24.45
N ALA A 253 -16.01 14.92 -25.77
CA ALA A 253 -17.01 14.25 -26.59
C ALA A 253 -16.88 12.72 -26.60
N ARG A 254 -15.64 12.21 -26.62
CA ARG A 254 -15.34 10.77 -26.55
C ARG A 254 -15.43 10.19 -25.15
N SER A 255 -15.37 11.04 -24.12
CA SER A 255 -15.40 10.57 -22.74
C SER A 255 -16.75 9.95 -22.35
N PRO A 256 -16.82 9.16 -21.26
CA PRO A 256 -18.08 8.68 -20.70
C PRO A 256 -19.04 9.79 -20.25
N VAL A 257 -18.59 11.06 -20.18
CA VAL A 257 -19.46 12.20 -19.86
C VAL A 257 -20.45 12.49 -20.99
N VAL A 258 -20.01 12.34 -22.24
CA VAL A 258 -20.83 12.64 -23.44
C VAL A 258 -21.13 11.36 -24.23
N GLY A 259 -20.16 10.45 -24.38
CA GLY A 259 -20.35 9.13 -24.97
C GLY A 259 -20.55 9.14 -26.49
N MET A 260 -19.96 10.08 -27.23
CA MET A 260 -20.05 10.09 -28.69
C MET A 260 -19.15 9.02 -29.32
N THR A 261 -19.68 8.35 -30.35
CA THR A 261 -18.90 7.48 -31.25
C THR A 261 -17.92 8.29 -32.09
N GLU A 262 -16.90 7.63 -32.64
CA GLU A 262 -15.92 8.30 -33.52
C GLU A 262 -16.57 9.00 -34.72
N GLN A 263 -17.61 8.38 -35.31
CA GLN A 263 -18.37 8.98 -36.40
C GLN A 263 -19.11 10.26 -35.97
N GLN A 264 -19.73 10.25 -34.79
CA GLN A 264 -20.42 11.42 -34.24
C GLN A 264 -19.45 12.55 -33.90
N VAL A 265 -18.29 12.23 -33.31
CA VAL A 265 -17.24 13.21 -33.02
C VAL A 265 -16.69 13.82 -34.29
N HIS A 266 -16.44 13.01 -35.32
CA HIS A 266 -16.00 13.50 -36.61
C HIS A 266 -17.01 14.48 -37.21
N GLU A 267 -18.29 14.09 -37.27
CA GLU A 267 -19.33 14.95 -37.86
C GLU A 267 -19.51 16.25 -37.07
N ALA A 268 -19.52 16.19 -35.73
CA ALA A 268 -19.61 17.36 -34.89
C ALA A 268 -18.40 18.30 -35.08
N LEU A 269 -17.18 17.79 -35.11
CA LEU A 269 -16.00 18.66 -35.20
C LEU A 269 -15.72 19.18 -36.62
N ARG A 270 -16.21 18.49 -37.65
CA ARG A 270 -16.13 18.94 -39.04
C ARG A 270 -17.01 20.17 -39.29
N THR A 271 -18.15 20.26 -38.63
CA THR A 271 -19.08 21.41 -38.74
C THR A 271 -18.71 22.59 -37.85
N LEU A 272 -17.77 22.40 -36.91
CA LEU A 272 -17.30 23.45 -36.00
C LEU A 272 -16.34 24.41 -36.71
N GLY A 273 -16.80 25.64 -36.97
CA GLY A 273 -16.01 26.70 -37.59
C GLY A 273 -14.82 27.16 -36.75
N ASP A 274 -13.82 27.77 -37.40
CA ASP A 274 -12.66 28.33 -36.70
C ASP A 274 -13.08 29.45 -35.73
N GLY A 275 -12.62 29.36 -34.48
CA GLY A 275 -12.94 30.35 -33.45
C GLY A 275 -14.35 30.24 -32.84
N GLN A 276 -15.16 29.26 -33.24
CA GLN A 276 -16.45 29.00 -32.60
C GLN A 276 -16.29 28.34 -31.22
N GLN A 277 -17.24 28.64 -30.32
CA GLN A 277 -17.28 28.02 -29.01
C GLN A 277 -17.74 26.57 -29.12
N VAL A 278 -17.05 25.68 -28.41
CA VAL A 278 -17.24 24.23 -28.47
C VAL A 278 -18.55 23.78 -27.83
N LEU A 279 -18.90 24.29 -26.65
CA LEU A 279 -20.05 23.78 -25.88
C LEU A 279 -21.40 23.96 -26.59
N PRO A 280 -21.75 25.14 -27.15
CA PRO A 280 -22.97 25.28 -27.95
C PRO A 280 -23.05 24.24 -29.08
N HIS A 281 -21.92 23.99 -29.72
CA HIS A 281 -21.83 23.04 -30.84
C HIS A 281 -22.01 21.59 -30.39
N LEU A 282 -21.43 21.20 -29.25
CA LEU A 282 -21.64 19.87 -28.67
C LEU A 282 -23.09 19.65 -28.19
N ILE A 283 -23.81 20.70 -27.80
CA ILE A 283 -25.23 20.63 -27.43
C ILE A 283 -26.09 20.28 -28.67
N GLU A 284 -25.81 20.89 -29.81
CA GLU A 284 -26.51 20.62 -31.07
C GLU A 284 -26.30 19.18 -31.54
N HIS A 285 -25.08 18.67 -31.38
CA HIS A 285 -24.67 17.33 -31.78
C HIS A 285 -24.77 16.26 -30.69
N ALA A 286 -25.39 16.57 -29.54
CA ALA A 286 -25.46 15.66 -28.40
C ALA A 286 -26.10 14.30 -28.78
N PRO A 287 -25.52 13.16 -28.36
CA PRO A 287 -25.98 11.83 -28.79
C PRO A 287 -27.35 11.45 -28.19
N THR A 288 -27.73 12.05 -27.06
CA THR A 288 -29.02 11.83 -26.40
C THR A 288 -29.55 13.13 -25.80
N ASP A 289 -30.86 13.21 -25.58
CA ASP A 289 -31.46 14.37 -24.91
C ASP A 289 -30.99 14.53 -23.46
N ARG A 290 -30.59 13.44 -22.78
CA ARG A 290 -30.02 13.52 -21.42
C ARG A 290 -28.66 14.22 -21.45
N VAL A 291 -27.78 13.83 -22.37
CA VAL A 291 -26.48 14.47 -22.57
C VAL A 291 -26.65 15.92 -23.01
N ARG A 292 -27.61 16.21 -23.90
CA ARG A 292 -27.95 17.59 -24.30
C ARG A 292 -28.27 18.45 -23.08
N ARG A 293 -29.19 18.01 -22.21
CA ARG A 293 -29.57 18.72 -20.99
C ARG A 293 -28.40 18.89 -20.01
N LEU A 294 -27.53 17.88 -19.90
CA LEU A 294 -26.31 17.98 -19.10
C LEU A 294 -25.41 19.11 -19.65
N LEU A 295 -25.09 19.09 -20.94
CA LEU A 295 -24.25 20.10 -21.58
C LEU A 295 -24.85 21.51 -21.49
N GLU A 296 -26.17 21.67 -21.64
CA GLU A 296 -26.88 22.94 -21.44
C GLU A 296 -26.74 23.45 -19.99
N ARG A 297 -26.84 22.54 -19.00
CA ARG A 297 -26.62 22.88 -17.59
C ARG A 297 -25.17 23.29 -17.35
N LEU A 298 -24.20 22.56 -17.89
CA LEU A 298 -22.78 22.90 -17.78
C LEU A 298 -22.49 24.26 -18.41
N GLN A 299 -23.00 24.54 -19.61
CA GLN A 299 -22.84 25.85 -20.25
C GLN A 299 -23.34 27.00 -19.38
N ARG A 300 -24.49 26.82 -18.71
CA ARG A 300 -25.06 27.82 -17.80
C ARG A 300 -24.17 28.05 -16.57
N LEU A 301 -23.72 26.97 -15.93
CA LEU A 301 -22.84 27.03 -14.76
C LEU A 301 -21.49 27.69 -15.10
N ILE A 302 -20.92 27.37 -16.27
CA ILE A 302 -19.70 28.01 -16.76
C ILE A 302 -19.94 29.52 -16.97
N GLY A 303 -21.09 29.89 -17.54
CA GLY A 303 -21.47 31.30 -17.69
C GLY A 303 -21.62 32.06 -16.36
N TRP A 304 -21.88 31.36 -15.26
CA TRP A 304 -21.92 31.91 -13.90
C TRP A 304 -20.55 31.93 -13.21
N GLY A 305 -19.51 31.33 -13.80
CA GLY A 305 -18.20 31.15 -13.16
C GLY A 305 -18.21 30.12 -12.02
N ALA A 306 -19.24 29.26 -11.98
CA ALA A 306 -19.47 28.27 -10.93
C ALA A 306 -18.64 27.00 -11.16
N VAL A 307 -17.31 27.11 -11.08
CA VAL A 307 -16.38 26.04 -11.49
C VAL A 307 -16.57 24.74 -10.68
N TYR A 308 -16.79 24.83 -9.37
CA TYR A 308 -17.02 23.65 -8.53
C TYR A 308 -18.33 22.94 -8.91
N ASP A 309 -19.41 23.69 -9.07
CA ASP A 309 -20.71 23.14 -9.46
C ASP A 309 -20.69 22.45 -10.83
N VAL A 310 -19.81 22.89 -11.75
CA VAL A 310 -19.58 22.24 -13.04
C VAL A 310 -19.04 20.83 -12.85
N PHE A 311 -18.03 20.65 -11.99
CA PHE A 311 -17.46 19.33 -11.71
C PHE A 311 -18.42 18.43 -10.95
N ASP A 312 -19.09 18.95 -9.91
CA ASP A 312 -20.11 18.20 -9.17
C ASP A 312 -21.23 17.73 -10.12
N THR A 313 -21.68 18.60 -11.03
CA THR A 313 -22.70 18.23 -12.02
C THR A 313 -22.23 17.14 -12.97
N VAL A 314 -20.94 17.06 -13.30
CA VAL A 314 -20.39 15.98 -14.13
C VAL A 314 -20.29 14.69 -13.33
N LEU A 315 -19.77 14.74 -12.09
CA LEU A 315 -19.62 13.57 -11.24
C LEU A 315 -20.97 12.92 -10.92
N ASP A 316 -21.99 13.73 -10.61
CA ASP A 316 -23.33 13.26 -10.27
C ASP A 316 -24.20 12.92 -11.50
N GLY A 317 -23.99 13.67 -12.59
CA GLY A 317 -24.90 13.68 -13.74
C GLY A 317 -24.49 12.79 -14.90
N SER A 318 -23.27 12.26 -14.89
CA SER A 318 -22.68 11.48 -15.99
C SER A 318 -22.33 10.04 -15.60
N ASP A 319 -21.98 9.24 -16.61
CA ASP A 319 -21.58 7.85 -16.41
C ASP A 319 -20.07 7.71 -16.12
N LEU A 320 -19.38 8.80 -15.74
CA LEU A 320 -17.93 8.83 -15.53
C LEU A 320 -17.47 7.81 -14.47
N LEU A 321 -18.11 7.79 -13.29
CA LEU A 321 -17.78 6.85 -12.21
C LEU A 321 -18.36 5.44 -12.46
N ALA A 322 -19.33 5.31 -13.36
CA ALA A 322 -19.84 4.01 -13.80
C ALA A 322 -18.87 3.35 -14.79
N ALA A 323 -18.26 4.14 -15.68
CA ALA A 323 -17.25 3.67 -16.63
C ALA A 323 -15.90 3.37 -15.97
N TYR A 324 -15.57 4.08 -14.89
CA TYR A 324 -14.35 3.89 -14.11
C TYR A 324 -14.70 3.52 -12.66
N PRO A 325 -15.15 2.27 -12.41
CA PRO A 325 -15.74 1.89 -11.12
C PRO A 325 -14.72 1.69 -10.00
N ASP A 326 -13.45 1.50 -10.33
CA ASP A 326 -12.35 1.22 -9.41
C ASP A 326 -12.24 2.24 -8.26
N ASP A 327 -11.98 1.74 -7.05
CA ASP A 327 -11.82 2.58 -5.85
C ASP A 327 -10.72 3.64 -6.01
N ALA A 328 -9.64 3.32 -6.74
CA ALA A 328 -8.60 4.28 -7.04
C ALA A 328 -9.11 5.44 -7.90
N GLN A 329 -9.93 5.15 -8.91
CA GLN A 329 -10.52 6.19 -9.77
C GLN A 329 -11.51 7.05 -8.97
N ARG A 330 -12.28 6.47 -8.05
CA ARG A 330 -13.16 7.24 -7.15
C ARG A 330 -12.39 8.14 -6.20
N GLN A 331 -11.21 7.73 -5.73
CA GLN A 331 -10.35 8.56 -4.89
C GLN A 331 -9.75 9.75 -5.66
N PHE A 332 -9.59 9.62 -6.98
CA PHE A 332 -9.00 10.66 -7.83
C PHE A 332 -10.01 11.68 -8.36
N ALA A 333 -11.28 11.28 -8.50
CA ALA A 333 -12.38 12.11 -8.99
C ALA A 333 -12.78 13.19 -7.99
#